data_AF-A0A7L9C5S6-F1
#
_entry.id   AF-A0A7L9C5S6-F1
#
_cell.length_a   1.000
_cell.length_b   1.000
_cell.length_c   1.000
_cell.angle_alpha   90.00
_cell.angle_beta   90.00
_cell.angle_gamma   90.00
#
_symmetry.space_group_name_H-M   'P 1'
#
loop_
_entity.id
_entity.type
_entity.pdbx_description
1 polymer ?
#
loop_
_entity_poly.entity_id
_entity_poly.type
_entity_poly.pdbx_seq_one_letter_code
_entity_poly.pdbx_strand_id
1 'polypeptide(L)' 'MKAYVSEERESVGQKAFSNGLLLLGCGCSAIRFCSSLILSKEDADIALPIFEECLKETM' A
#
# COMPACT_ATOMS: atom_id res chain seq x y z
N MET A 1 20.53 5.24 -13.51
CA MET A 1 19.09 5.57 -13.57
C MET A 1 18.65 5.81 -12.13
N LYS A 2 18.53 7.07 -11.71
CA LYS A 2 18.23 7.41 -10.31
C LYS A 2 16.73 7.18 -10.11
N ALA A 3 16.37 6.04 -9.54
CA ALA A 3 14.97 5.78 -9.19
C ALA A 3 14.60 6.77 -8.08
N TYR A 4 13.81 7.79 -8.44
CA TYR A 4 13.15 8.65 -7.46
C TYR A 4 12.11 7.78 -6.76
N VAL A 5 12.52 7.01 -5.77
CA VAL A 5 11.60 6.30 -4.87
C VAL A 5 11.40 7.24 -3.71
N SER A 6 10.17 7.73 -3.49
CA SER A 6 9.92 8.49 -2.27
C SER A 6 10.05 7.56 -1.06
N GLU A 7 10.88 7.96 -0.09
CA GLU A 7 11.05 7.22 1.17
C GLU A 7 9.71 7.02 1.88
N GLU A 8 8.81 8.01 1.75
CA GLU A 8 7.43 7.96 2.24
C GLU A 8 6.66 6.78 1.64
N ARG A 9 6.73 6.58 0.31
CA ARG A 9 6.03 5.46 -0.35
C ARG A 9 6.59 4.11 0.09
N GLU A 10 7.90 4.02 0.23
CA GLU A 10 8.56 2.80 0.72
C GLU A 10 8.11 2.51 2.17
N SER A 11 8.08 3.52 3.03
CA SER A 11 7.62 3.42 4.41
C SER A 11 6.17 2.94 4.51
N VAL A 12 5.25 3.54 3.74
CA VAL A 12 3.85 3.10 3.64
C VAL A 12 3.77 1.62 3.21
N GLY A 13 4.53 1.22 2.20
CA GLY A 13 4.54 -0.16 1.70
C GLY A 13 5.05 -1.17 2.73
N GLN A 14 6.15 -0.86 3.42
CA GLN A 14 6.70 -1.72 4.47
C GLN A 14 5.76 -1.83 5.68
N LYS A 15 5.10 -0.73 6.06
CA LYS A 15 4.11 -0.72 7.13
C LYS A 15 2.88 -1.55 6.77
N ALA A 16 2.34 -1.34 5.57
CA ALA A 16 1.20 -2.11 5.07
C ALA A 16 1.51 -3.61 5.05
N PHE A 17 2.71 -4.01 4.60
CA PHE A 17 3.14 -5.40 4.61
C PHE A 17 3.20 -5.99 6.02
N SER A 18 3.72 -5.22 6.98
CA SER A 18 3.76 -5.62 8.40
C SER A 18 2.36 -5.77 9.02
N ASN A 19 1.38 -5.02 8.50
CA ASN A 19 -0.03 -5.09 8.90
C ASN A 19 -0.85 -6.10 8.08
N GLY A 20 -0.21 -6.94 7.25
CA GLY A 20 -0.86 -8.01 6.50
C GLY A 20 -1.43 -7.60 5.12
N LEU A 21 -1.12 -6.39 4.64
CA LEU A 21 -1.55 -5.89 3.34
C LEU A 21 -0.38 -5.75 2.36
N LEU A 22 -0.38 -6.54 1.29
CA LEU A 22 0.64 -6.44 0.24
C LEU A 22 0.29 -5.35 -0.78
N LEU A 23 1.14 -4.33 -0.88
CA LEU A 23 1.00 -3.23 -1.83
C LEU A 23 2.24 -3.11 -2.72
N LEU A 24 2.03 -2.82 -4.01
CA LEU A 24 3.11 -2.64 -4.97
C LEU A 24 3.31 -1.16 -5.27
N GLY A 25 4.55 -0.69 -5.17
CA GLY A 25 4.93 0.62 -5.69
C GLY A 25 4.82 0.68 -7.21
N CYS A 26 4.40 1.82 -7.74
CA CYS A 26 4.35 2.10 -9.17
C CYS A 26 4.98 3.47 -9.46
N GLY A 27 6.23 3.47 -9.93
CA GLY A 27 6.96 4.70 -10.20
C GLY A 27 7.33 5.46 -8.92
N CYS A 28 7.23 6.78 -8.99
CA CYS A 28 7.83 7.68 -8.01
C CYS A 28 7.07 7.77 -6.68
N SER A 29 5.74 7.88 -6.77
CA SER A 29 4.88 8.20 -5.62
C SER A 29 3.52 7.50 -5.66
N ALA A 30 3.29 6.58 -6.60
CA ALA A 30 2.02 5.86 -6.68
C ALA A 30 2.14 4.45 -6.09
N ILE A 31 1.03 3.98 -5.52
CA ILE A 31 0.83 2.61 -5.03
C ILE A 31 -0.28 1.99 -5.88
N ARG A 32 -0.10 0.73 -6.27
CA ARG A 32 -1.06 -0.01 -7.10
C ARG A 32 -1.74 -1.10 -6.27
N PHE A 33 -3.06 -1.06 -6.23
CA PHE A 33 -3.88 -2.17 -5.73
C PHE A 33 -3.98 -3.23 -6.84
N CYS A 34 -3.22 -4.31 -6.69
CA CYS A 34 -3.23 -5.47 -7.60
C CYS A 34 -4.00 -6.63 -6.97
N SER A 35 -5.21 -6.36 -6.46
CA SER A 35 -6.07 -7.41 -5.90
C SER A 35 -6.54 -8.37 -6.99
N SER A 36 -6.92 -9.58 -6.58
CA SER A 36 -7.52 -10.56 -7.48
C SER A 36 -8.89 -10.09 -7.99
N LEU A 37 -9.30 -10.50 -9.20
CA LEU A 37 -10.63 -10.18 -9.75
C LEU A 37 -11.78 -10.88 -9.02
N ILE A 38 -11.47 -11.89 -8.19
CA ILE A 38 -12.43 -12.62 -7.35
C ILE A 38 -12.44 -12.12 -5.90
N LEU A 39 -11.85 -10.97 -5.61
CA LEU A 39 -11.83 -10.35 -4.28
C LEU A 39 -13.26 -10.14 -3.77
N SER A 40 -13.52 -10.51 -2.51
CA SER A 40 -14.80 -10.25 -1.87
C SER A 40 -14.90 -8.79 -1.40
N LYS A 41 -16.12 -8.33 -1.09
CA LYS A 41 -16.28 -6.98 -0.53
C LYS A 41 -15.67 -6.91 0.87
N GLU A 42 -15.81 -7.99 1.63
CA GLU A 42 -15.29 -8.12 2.98
C GLU A 42 -13.77 -7.97 3.01
N ASP A 43 -13.05 -8.56 2.05
CA ASP A 43 -11.59 -8.40 1.92
C ASP A 43 -11.20 -6.93 1.64
N ALA A 44 -11.98 -6.24 0.80
CA ALA A 44 -11.75 -4.82 0.51
C ALA A 44 -12.02 -3.94 1.74
N ASP A 45 -13.08 -4.24 2.49
CA ASP A 45 -13.46 -3.54 3.71
C ASP A 45 -12.41 -3.74 4.83
N ILE A 46 -11.61 -4.82 4.78
CA ILE A 46 -10.45 -5.03 5.67
C ILE A 46 -9.20 -4.29 5.16
N ALA A 47 -8.91 -4.37 3.86
CA ALA A 47 -7.69 -3.83 3.26
C ALA A 47 -7.64 -2.29 3.31
N LEU A 48 -8.75 -1.60 3.05
CA LEU A 48 -8.79 -0.15 2.96
C LEU A 48 -8.47 0.56 4.29
N PRO A 49 -9.05 0.16 5.45
CA PRO A 49 -8.68 0.73 6.74
C PRO A 49 -7.19 0.53 7.07
N ILE A 50 -6.63 -0.66 6.80
CA ILE A 50 -5.20 -0.93 7.02
C ILE A 50 -4.34 0.06 6.22
N PHE A 51 -4.69 0.30 4.96
CA PHE A 51 -3.99 1.27 4.13
C PHE A 51 -4.12 2.70 4.68
N GLU A 52 -5.32 3.11 5.10
CA GLU A 52 -5.57 4.44 5.67
C GLU A 52 -4.76 4.67 6.96
N GLU A 53 -4.70 3.68 7.85
CA GLU A 53 -3.88 3.74 9.07
C GLU A 53 -2.40 3.87 8.73
N CYS A 54 -1.91 3.08 7.77
CA CYS A 54 -0.51 3.18 7.34
C CYS A 54 -0.17 4.56 6.80
N LEU A 55 -1.07 5.20 6.04
CA LEU A 55 -0.87 6.57 5.55
C LEU A 55 -0.79 7.59 6.70
N LYS A 56 -1.67 7.49 7.70
CA LYS A 56 -1.68 8.42 8.86
C LYS A 56 -0.45 8.31 9.74
N GLU A 57 0.18 7.13 9.79
CA GLU A 57 1.37 6.91 10.62
C GLU A 57 2.68 7.29 9.93
N THR A 58 2.68 7.41 8.60
CA THR A 58 3.90 7.58 7.79
C THR A 58 3.98 8.91 7.05
N MET A 59 2.88 9.68 7.01
CA MET A 59 2.81 11.05 6.47
C MET A 59 2.48 12.05 7.58
#